data_AF-A0A6J1XAA8-F1
#
_entry.id   AF-A0A6J1XAA8-F1
#
_cell.length_a   1.000
_cell.length_b   1.000
_cell.length_c   1.000
_cell.angle_alpha   90.00
_cell.angle_beta   90.00
_cell.angle_gamma   90.00
#
_symmetry.space_group_name_H-M   'P 1'
#
loop_
_entity.id
_entity.type
_entity.pdbx_description
1 polymer ?
#
loop_
_entity_poly.entity_id
_entity_poly.type
_entity_poly.pdbx_seq_one_letter_code
_entity_poly.pdbx_strand_id
1 'polypeptide(L)'
;MEPRALVTALSLGLSLCSLGLLVTAIFTDHWYETDPRRHKESCERSRSGADPPDQKNRLMPLSHLPLRDSPPLGRRLLPGGPGRADPESWRSLLGLGGLDAECGRPLFATYSGLWRKCYFLGIDRDIDTLILKGIAQRCTAIKYHFSQPIRLRNIPFNLTKTIQQDEWHLLHLRRITAGFLGMAVAVLLCGCIVATVSFFWEESLTQHVAGLLFLMTGIFCTISLCTYAASISYDLHRLPKLIYSLPDDVEHGYSWSIFCAWCSLGFIVAAGGLCIAYPFISRTKIAHLKSGRDSTV
;
A
#
# COMPACT_ATOMS: atom_id res chain seq x y z
N MET A 1 -13.70 29.47 32.88
CA MET A 1 -12.61 28.57 32.44
C MET A 1 -11.60 29.42 31.69
N GLU A 2 -10.34 29.40 32.11
CA GLU A 2 -9.29 30.16 31.41
C GLU A 2 -9.19 29.68 29.95
N PRO A 3 -8.99 30.60 28.98
CA PRO A 3 -8.86 30.24 27.57
C PRO A 3 -7.70 29.26 27.31
N ARG A 4 -6.75 29.15 28.25
CA ARG A 4 -5.63 28.21 28.26
C ARG A 4 -6.08 26.76 28.43
N ALA A 5 -6.83 26.51 29.50
CA ALA A 5 -7.35 25.20 29.84
C ALA A 5 -8.28 24.63 28.75
N LEU A 6 -9.02 25.51 28.06
CA LEU A 6 -9.88 25.10 26.95
C LEU A 6 -9.04 24.66 25.74
N VAL A 7 -7.97 25.37 25.42
CA VAL A 7 -7.07 25.02 24.29
C VAL A 7 -6.31 23.73 24.56
N THR A 8 -5.83 23.51 25.78
CA THR A 8 -5.16 22.25 26.16
C THR A 8 -6.13 21.08 26.20
N ALA A 9 -7.36 21.27 26.69
CA ALA A 9 -8.40 20.23 26.63
C ALA A 9 -8.78 19.87 25.18
N LEU A 10 -8.91 20.87 24.30
CA LEU A 10 -9.16 20.64 22.87
C LEU A 10 -8.01 19.91 22.19
N SER A 11 -6.76 20.30 22.44
CA SER A 11 -5.60 19.63 21.83
C SER A 11 -5.45 18.19 22.33
N LEU A 12 -5.70 17.95 23.62
CA LEU A 12 -5.79 16.60 24.19
C LEU A 12 -6.88 15.77 23.52
N GLY A 13 -8.09 16.30 23.40
CA GLY A 13 -9.20 15.61 22.71
C GLY A 13 -8.89 15.26 21.26
N LEU A 14 -8.31 16.20 20.51
CA LEU A 14 -7.86 15.98 19.13
C LEU A 14 -6.75 14.91 19.05
N SER A 15 -5.79 14.94 19.99
CA SER A 15 -4.71 13.96 20.02
C SER A 15 -5.19 12.55 20.34
N LEU A 16 -6.14 12.39 21.27
CA LEU A 16 -6.74 11.10 21.62
C LEU A 16 -7.61 10.55 20.48
N CYS A 17 -8.39 11.41 19.83
CA CYS A 17 -9.15 11.05 18.64
C CYS A 17 -8.21 10.58 17.52
N SER A 18 -7.13 11.33 17.29
CA SER A 18 -6.14 10.96 16.30
C SER A 18 -5.42 9.65 16.62
N LEU A 19 -5.06 9.43 17.89
CA LEU A 19 -4.47 8.18 18.35
C LEU A 19 -5.41 7.00 18.06
N GLY A 20 -6.71 7.15 18.35
CA GLY A 20 -7.73 6.15 18.01
C GLY A 20 -7.76 5.86 16.51
N LEU A 21 -7.81 6.90 15.68
CA LEU A 21 -7.82 6.76 14.22
C LEU A 21 -6.54 6.08 13.71
N LEU A 22 -5.37 6.48 14.20
CA LEU A 22 -4.08 5.91 13.80
C LEU A 22 -3.97 4.42 14.19
N VAL A 23 -4.41 4.07 15.39
CA VAL A 23 -4.46 2.68 15.86
C VAL A 23 -5.43 1.86 15.01
N THR A 24 -6.63 2.38 14.73
CA THR A 24 -7.59 1.70 13.84
C THR A 24 -7.02 1.53 12.44
N ALA A 25 -6.30 2.52 11.93
CA ALA A 25 -5.65 2.44 10.62
C ALA A 25 -4.56 1.36 10.61
N ILE A 26 -3.75 1.22 11.67
CA ILE A 26 -2.69 0.19 11.74
C ILE A 26 -3.27 -1.23 11.76
N PHE A 27 -4.37 -1.44 12.49
CA PHE A 27 -4.95 -2.78 12.69
C PHE A 27 -5.93 -3.19 11.60
N THR A 28 -6.44 -2.26 10.81
CA THR A 28 -7.35 -2.61 9.72
C THR A 28 -6.60 -3.11 8.48
N ASP A 29 -7.24 -4.06 7.80
CA ASP A 29 -6.72 -4.69 6.59
C ASP A 29 -7.13 -3.94 5.31
N HIS A 30 -7.75 -2.76 5.41
CA HIS A 30 -8.30 -2.02 4.27
C HIS A 30 -7.49 -0.75 3.95
N TRP A 31 -6.23 -0.90 3.53
CA TRP A 31 -5.41 0.22 3.06
C TRP A 31 -5.49 0.40 1.55
N TYR A 32 -5.49 -0.70 0.81
CA TYR A 32 -5.53 -0.70 -0.64
C TYR A 32 -6.38 -1.85 -1.17
N GLU A 33 -7.20 -1.54 -2.16
CA GLU A 33 -8.19 -2.43 -2.74
C GLU A 33 -7.98 -2.58 -4.24
N THR A 34 -8.15 -3.81 -4.69
CA THR A 34 -7.95 -4.25 -6.08
C THR A 34 -9.20 -5.02 -6.49
N ASP A 35 -9.95 -4.48 -7.46
CA ASP A 35 -11.16 -5.12 -8.00
C ASP A 35 -10.99 -5.44 -9.51
N PRO A 36 -10.76 -6.73 -9.86
CA PRO A 36 -10.58 -7.18 -11.23
C PRO A 36 -11.88 -7.55 -11.95
N ARG A 37 -13.07 -7.28 -11.39
CA ARG A 37 -14.35 -7.66 -12.02
C ARG A 37 -14.50 -7.16 -13.45
N ARG A 38 -14.25 -5.87 -13.67
CA ARG A 38 -14.38 -5.23 -14.98
C ARG A 38 -13.44 -5.86 -16.00
N HIS A 39 -12.21 -6.15 -15.60
CA HIS A 39 -11.24 -6.88 -16.40
C HIS A 39 -11.71 -8.29 -16.74
N LYS A 40 -12.22 -9.04 -15.75
CA LYS A 40 -12.76 -10.39 -15.93
C LYS A 40 -13.92 -10.43 -16.93
N GLU A 41 -14.84 -9.47 -16.85
CA GLU A 41 -15.95 -9.36 -17.80
C GLU A 41 -15.49 -8.98 -19.21
N SER A 42 -14.51 -8.07 -19.33
CA SER A 42 -13.89 -7.69 -20.62
C SER A 42 -13.26 -8.92 -21.29
N CYS A 43 -12.55 -9.71 -20.48
CA CYS A 43 -11.97 -11.00 -20.81
C CYS A 43 -12.98 -12.04 -21.32
N GLU A 44 -14.06 -12.26 -20.58
CA GLU A 44 -15.11 -13.23 -20.93
C GLU A 44 -15.82 -12.82 -22.23
N ARG A 45 -16.03 -11.50 -22.44
CA ARG A 45 -16.63 -10.95 -23.65
C ARG A 45 -15.71 -11.15 -24.86
N SER A 46 -14.42 -10.89 -24.72
CA SER A 46 -13.41 -11.10 -25.77
C SER A 46 -13.26 -12.58 -26.13
N ARG A 47 -13.31 -13.48 -25.12
CA ARG A 47 -13.25 -14.94 -25.33
C ARG A 47 -14.50 -15.48 -26.01
N SER A 48 -15.68 -14.95 -25.68
CA SER A 48 -16.95 -15.33 -26.30
C SER A 48 -17.07 -14.88 -27.76
N GLY A 49 -16.29 -13.89 -28.18
CA GLY A 49 -16.21 -13.45 -29.57
C GLY A 49 -15.25 -14.26 -30.45
N ALA A 50 -14.40 -15.12 -29.87
CA ALA A 50 -13.25 -15.71 -30.55
C ALA A 50 -13.34 -17.23 -30.83
N ASP A 51 -14.26 -18.01 -30.25
CA ASP A 51 -14.36 -19.46 -30.54
C ASP A 51 -15.79 -20.08 -30.44
N PRO A 52 -16.12 -21.11 -31.25
CA PRO A 52 -17.42 -21.82 -31.30
C PRO A 52 -17.68 -22.75 -30.08
N PRO A 53 -18.92 -23.29 -29.89
CA PRO A 53 -19.51 -23.58 -28.58
C PRO A 53 -19.05 -24.86 -27.84
N ASP A 54 -17.91 -25.46 -28.17
CA ASP A 54 -17.50 -26.77 -27.60
C ASP A 54 -16.45 -26.72 -26.47
N GLN A 55 -16.00 -25.53 -26.04
CA GLN A 55 -14.97 -25.41 -25.00
C GLN A 55 -15.50 -24.90 -23.65
N LYS A 56 -16.77 -25.16 -23.33
CA LYS A 56 -17.40 -24.69 -22.08
C LYS A 56 -17.01 -25.48 -20.81
N ASN A 57 -16.24 -26.57 -20.94
CA ASN A 57 -16.02 -27.53 -19.86
C ASN A 57 -14.57 -27.77 -19.40
N ARG A 58 -13.60 -26.91 -19.73
CA ARG A 58 -12.27 -26.98 -19.11
C ARG A 58 -12.16 -26.02 -17.92
N LEU A 59 -12.55 -26.53 -16.74
CA LEU A 59 -12.06 -26.01 -15.46
C LEU A 59 -10.53 -25.99 -15.50
N MET A 60 -9.96 -24.78 -15.36
CA MET A 60 -8.53 -24.49 -15.19
C MET A 60 -7.65 -24.81 -16.42
N PRO A 61 -6.87 -23.83 -16.97
CA PRO A 61 -5.77 -24.19 -17.84
C PRO A 61 -4.65 -24.75 -16.94
N LEU A 62 -4.62 -26.07 -16.77
CA LEU A 62 -3.40 -26.74 -16.33
C LEU A 62 -2.35 -26.49 -17.43
N SER A 63 -1.35 -25.66 -17.13
CA SER A 63 -0.27 -25.21 -18.03
C SER A 63 0.73 -26.32 -18.42
N HIS A 64 0.30 -27.57 -18.46
CA HIS A 64 1.18 -28.72 -18.60
C HIS A 64 0.60 -29.76 -19.53
N LEU A 65 0.54 -29.50 -20.83
CA LEU A 65 0.63 -30.59 -21.81
C LEU A 65 1.16 -30.02 -23.15
N PRO A 66 2.32 -30.47 -23.66
CA PRO A 66 2.75 -30.15 -25.00
C PRO A 66 1.92 -31.02 -25.94
N LEU A 67 0.80 -30.48 -26.43
CA LEU A 67 0.10 -31.10 -27.55
C LEU A 67 0.94 -30.89 -28.80
N ARG A 68 1.62 -31.98 -29.15
CA ARG A 68 2.28 -32.25 -30.42
C ARG A 68 1.27 -32.11 -31.54
N ASP A 69 1.37 -31.03 -32.31
CA ASP A 69 0.73 -30.91 -33.62
C ASP A 69 1.77 -30.66 -34.72
N SER A 70 1.48 -31.33 -35.84
CA SER A 70 2.31 -31.63 -37.01
C SER A 70 2.75 -30.40 -37.83
N PRO A 71 3.83 -30.49 -38.63
CA PRO A 71 4.47 -29.32 -39.24
C PRO A 71 3.73 -28.83 -40.49
N PRO A 72 3.69 -27.51 -40.78
CA PRO A 72 3.40 -27.04 -42.12
C PRO A 72 4.64 -27.18 -43.01
N LEU A 73 4.40 -27.77 -44.17
CA LEU A 73 5.33 -27.94 -45.29
C LEU A 73 5.84 -26.57 -45.78
N GLY A 74 7.16 -26.41 -45.86
CA GLY A 74 7.79 -25.51 -46.81
C GLY A 74 8.43 -24.21 -46.28
N ARG A 75 9.66 -24.31 -45.77
CA ARG A 75 10.76 -23.38 -46.12
C ARG A 75 12.11 -23.98 -45.71
N ARG A 76 12.88 -24.42 -46.71
CA ARG A 76 14.30 -24.78 -46.58
C ARG A 76 15.08 -23.55 -46.13
N LEU A 77 15.78 -23.62 -44.99
CA LEU A 77 16.93 -22.75 -44.73
C LEU A 77 18.13 -23.61 -44.26
N LEU A 78 19.22 -23.48 -45.00
CA LEU A 78 20.55 -24.03 -44.74
C LEU A 78 21.18 -23.45 -43.46
N PRO A 79 22.19 -24.12 -42.88
CA PRO A 79 22.79 -23.76 -41.61
C PRO A 79 23.91 -22.72 -41.78
N GLY A 80 23.90 -21.66 -40.99
CA GLY A 80 25.06 -20.77 -40.83
C GLY A 80 24.70 -19.32 -40.53
N GLY A 81 25.11 -18.83 -39.35
CA GLY A 81 25.17 -17.39 -39.06
C GLY A 81 24.82 -17.03 -37.61
N PRO A 82 25.79 -16.56 -36.79
CA PRO A 82 25.54 -16.10 -35.42
C PRO A 82 25.11 -14.63 -35.43
N GLY A 83 23.98 -14.28 -34.83
CA GLY A 83 23.64 -12.87 -34.68
C GLY A 83 22.21 -12.59 -34.24
N ARG A 84 22.09 -11.96 -33.07
CA ARG A 84 20.91 -11.28 -32.49
C ARG A 84 19.73 -12.17 -32.14
N ALA A 85 19.73 -12.63 -30.90
CA ALA A 85 18.55 -13.16 -30.24
C ALA A 85 17.56 -12.02 -29.96
N ASP A 86 16.51 -11.92 -30.77
CA ASP A 86 15.37 -11.05 -30.49
C ASP A 86 14.70 -11.46 -29.16
N PRO A 87 14.31 -10.50 -28.31
CA PRO A 87 13.60 -10.78 -27.05
C PRO A 87 12.25 -11.47 -27.27
N GLU A 88 11.66 -11.35 -28.46
CA GLU A 88 10.44 -12.05 -28.88
C GLU A 88 10.65 -13.57 -29.04
N SER A 89 11.84 -13.99 -29.51
CA SER A 89 12.22 -15.40 -29.67
C SER A 89 12.33 -16.10 -28.31
N TRP A 90 12.78 -15.38 -27.27
CA TRP A 90 12.81 -15.91 -25.90
C TRP A 90 11.42 -16.04 -25.26
N ARG A 91 10.45 -15.22 -25.67
CA ARG A 91 9.06 -15.26 -25.14
C ARG A 91 8.27 -16.46 -25.65
N SER A 92 8.49 -16.84 -26.91
CA SER A 92 7.86 -18.01 -27.53
C SER A 92 8.51 -19.32 -27.06
N LEU A 93 9.84 -19.36 -26.90
CA LEU A 93 10.58 -20.55 -26.42
C LEU A 93 10.26 -20.95 -24.98
N LEU A 94 9.85 -20.02 -24.12
CA LEU A 94 9.49 -20.29 -22.72
C LEU A 94 8.00 -20.62 -22.52
N GLY A 95 7.18 -20.69 -23.59
CA GLY A 95 5.73 -20.85 -23.46
C GLY A 95 5.04 -19.65 -22.78
N LEU A 96 5.75 -18.53 -22.61
CA LEU A 96 5.23 -17.31 -22.02
C LEU A 96 4.31 -16.51 -22.97
N GLY A 97 4.27 -16.86 -24.27
CA GLY A 97 3.35 -16.24 -25.22
C GLY A 97 1.87 -16.42 -24.88
N GLY A 98 1.51 -17.47 -24.12
CA GLY A 98 0.13 -17.67 -23.62
C GLY A 98 -0.21 -16.82 -22.38
N LEU A 99 0.79 -16.24 -21.71
CA LEU A 99 0.61 -15.29 -20.60
C LEU A 99 0.55 -13.83 -21.08
N ASP A 100 0.77 -13.60 -22.38
CA ASP A 100 0.65 -12.30 -23.06
C ASP A 100 -0.78 -12.03 -23.55
N ALA A 101 -1.66 -13.04 -23.50
CA ALA A 101 -3.08 -12.74 -23.48
C ALA A 101 -3.36 -12.10 -22.11
N GLU A 102 -3.77 -10.83 -22.10
CA GLU A 102 -4.20 -10.07 -20.91
C GLU A 102 -5.24 -10.83 -20.05
N CYS A 103 -5.81 -11.89 -20.62
CA CYS A 103 -6.78 -12.80 -20.04
C CYS A 103 -6.27 -14.15 -19.50
N GLY A 104 -4.98 -14.47 -19.65
CA GLY A 104 -4.42 -15.75 -19.25
C GLY A 104 -4.23 -15.92 -17.72
N ARG A 105 -4.33 -14.82 -16.96
CA ARG A 105 -4.07 -14.81 -15.51
C ARG A 105 -5.37 -14.59 -14.73
N PRO A 106 -5.76 -15.53 -13.84
CA PRO A 106 -6.86 -15.28 -12.93
C PRO A 106 -6.43 -14.23 -11.89
N LEU A 107 -7.02 -13.05 -11.98
CA LEU A 107 -6.92 -11.99 -10.99
C LEU A 107 -8.10 -12.12 -10.03
N PHE A 108 -7.86 -11.93 -8.74
CA PHE A 108 -8.88 -12.06 -7.69
C PHE A 108 -9.04 -10.76 -6.94
N ALA A 109 -10.27 -10.44 -6.55
CA ALA A 109 -10.55 -9.26 -5.73
C ALA A 109 -9.87 -9.40 -4.36
N THR A 110 -8.98 -8.46 -4.04
CA THR A 110 -8.25 -8.47 -2.78
C THR A 110 -8.21 -7.10 -2.11
N TYR A 111 -8.27 -7.13 -0.78
CA TYR A 111 -7.96 -5.99 0.06
C TYR A 111 -6.69 -6.29 0.84
N SER A 112 -5.84 -5.27 0.96
CA SER A 112 -4.54 -5.37 1.62
C SER A 112 -4.40 -4.33 2.70
N GLY A 113 -3.97 -4.81 3.87
CA GLY A 113 -3.59 -4.00 5.00
C GLY A 113 -2.09 -3.84 5.09
N LEU A 114 -1.65 -3.36 6.25
CA LEU A 114 -0.24 -3.37 6.59
C LEU A 114 0.24 -4.81 6.85
N TRP A 115 -0.50 -5.61 7.62
CA TRP A 115 -0.04 -6.90 8.11
C TRP A 115 -0.53 -8.10 7.30
N ARG A 116 -1.73 -8.02 6.74
CA ARG A 116 -2.40 -9.13 6.07
C ARG A 116 -3.00 -8.68 4.74
N LYS A 117 -3.08 -9.62 3.82
CA LYS A 117 -3.81 -9.47 2.56
C LYS A 117 -4.89 -10.54 2.52
N CYS A 118 -6.12 -10.15 2.24
CA CYS A 118 -7.28 -11.02 2.29
C CYS A 118 -8.07 -10.96 0.97
N TYR A 119 -8.75 -12.06 0.67
CA TYR A 119 -9.66 -12.16 -0.46
C TYR A 119 -11.07 -11.73 -0.05
N PHE A 120 -11.79 -11.10 -0.96
CA PHE A 120 -13.22 -10.85 -0.78
C PHE A 120 -14.01 -12.15 -0.92
N LEU A 121 -14.94 -12.39 0.02
CA LEU A 121 -15.86 -13.54 -0.03
C LEU A 121 -17.07 -13.22 -0.91
N GLY A 122 -17.54 -14.22 -1.66
CA GLY A 122 -18.78 -14.14 -2.43
C GLY A 122 -18.66 -13.37 -3.76
N ILE A 123 -17.46 -12.91 -4.10
CA ILE A 123 -17.17 -12.25 -5.37
C ILE A 123 -16.75 -13.28 -6.42
N ASP A 124 -15.79 -14.14 -6.09
CA ASP A 124 -15.26 -15.17 -6.98
C ASP A 124 -15.54 -16.57 -6.42
N ARG A 125 -16.49 -17.27 -7.04
CA ARG A 125 -16.88 -18.64 -6.62
C ARG A 125 -15.70 -19.61 -6.65
N ASP A 126 -14.74 -19.43 -7.55
CA ASP A 126 -13.58 -20.30 -7.66
C ASP A 126 -12.68 -20.19 -6.43
N ILE A 127 -12.36 -18.98 -5.97
CA ILE A 127 -11.58 -18.76 -4.74
C ILE A 127 -12.36 -19.20 -3.52
N ASP A 128 -13.66 -18.90 -3.46
CA ASP A 128 -14.50 -19.32 -2.35
C ASP A 128 -14.50 -20.86 -2.22
N THR A 129 -14.57 -21.60 -3.33
CA THR A 129 -14.46 -23.07 -3.29
C THR A 129 -13.08 -23.56 -2.87
N LEU A 130 -12.00 -22.87 -3.24
CA LEU A 130 -10.64 -23.20 -2.83
C LEU A 130 -10.41 -22.93 -1.33
N ILE A 131 -11.02 -21.87 -0.81
CA ILE A 131 -11.02 -21.54 0.63
C ILE A 131 -11.84 -22.58 1.40
N LEU A 132 -13.04 -22.91 0.93
CA LEU A 132 -13.91 -23.92 1.56
C LEU A 132 -13.27 -25.31 1.57
N LYS A 133 -12.52 -25.67 0.52
CA LYS A 133 -11.75 -26.92 0.45
C LYS A 133 -10.49 -26.91 1.33
N GLY A 134 -10.15 -25.78 1.95
CA GLY A 134 -8.96 -25.64 2.80
C GLY A 134 -7.63 -25.59 2.03
N ILE A 135 -7.67 -25.46 0.71
CA ILE A 135 -6.48 -25.42 -0.15
C ILE A 135 -5.87 -24.02 -0.16
N ALA A 136 -6.72 -22.98 -0.07
CA ALA A 136 -6.30 -21.59 0.00
C ALA A 136 -6.71 -20.96 1.36
N GLN A 137 -5.82 -20.17 1.95
CA GLN A 137 -6.13 -19.39 3.15
C GLN A 137 -6.81 -18.07 2.75
N ARG A 138 -7.90 -17.70 3.43
CA ARG A 138 -8.66 -16.46 3.18
C ARG A 138 -7.81 -15.20 3.35
N CYS A 139 -6.94 -15.22 4.35
CA CYS A 139 -6.02 -14.13 4.65
C CYS A 139 -4.61 -14.70 4.72
N THR A 140 -3.69 -14.06 4.00
CA THR A 140 -2.27 -14.39 4.00
C THR A 140 -1.50 -13.26 4.67
N ALA A 141 -0.53 -13.61 5.53
CA ALA A 141 0.33 -12.60 6.14
C ALA A 141 1.27 -12.00 5.09
N ILE A 142 1.41 -10.67 5.11
CA ILE A 142 2.35 -9.98 4.23
C ILE A 142 3.76 -10.35 4.67
N LYS A 143 4.57 -10.84 3.73
CA LYS A 143 5.94 -11.27 4.02
C LYS A 143 6.82 -10.04 4.25
N TYR A 144 7.26 -9.86 5.49
CA TYR A 144 8.31 -8.91 5.88
C TYR A 144 9.70 -9.51 5.91
N HIS A 145 9.84 -10.81 5.62
CA HIS A 145 11.11 -11.53 5.61
C HIS A 145 11.43 -12.00 4.19
N PHE A 146 12.71 -11.94 3.85
CA PHE A 146 13.20 -12.43 2.57
C PHE A 146 13.09 -13.96 2.55
N SER A 147 12.12 -14.50 1.81
CA SER A 147 12.03 -15.94 1.54
C SER A 147 12.85 -16.27 0.31
N GLN A 148 13.52 -17.43 0.28
CA GLN A 148 14.28 -17.88 -0.88
C GLN A 148 13.39 -17.84 -2.14
N PRO A 149 13.91 -17.34 -3.27
CA PRO A 149 13.13 -17.20 -4.48
C PRO A 149 12.63 -18.59 -4.90
N ILE A 150 11.37 -18.65 -5.34
CA ILE A 150 10.84 -19.83 -6.00
C ILE A 150 11.73 -20.03 -7.23
N ARG A 151 12.63 -21.02 -7.17
CA ARG A 151 13.64 -21.26 -8.19
C ARG A 151 12.94 -21.82 -9.43
N LEU A 152 12.27 -20.96 -10.19
CA LEU A 152 11.70 -21.30 -11.47
C LEU A 152 12.86 -21.66 -12.40
N ARG A 153 13.00 -22.97 -12.62
CA ARG A 153 13.91 -23.55 -13.59
C ARG A 153 13.52 -22.93 -14.95
N ASN A 154 14.48 -22.28 -15.63
CA ASN A 154 14.39 -21.69 -16.98
C ASN A 154 14.33 -20.15 -17.10
N ILE A 155 14.51 -19.36 -16.04
CA ILE A 155 14.60 -17.88 -16.16
C ILE A 155 16.08 -17.45 -16.34
N PRO A 156 16.40 -16.53 -17.27
CA PRO A 156 17.76 -16.01 -17.44
C PRO A 156 18.25 -15.32 -16.16
N PHE A 157 19.51 -15.59 -15.79
CA PHE A 157 20.15 -15.12 -14.55
C PHE A 157 20.08 -13.59 -14.34
N ASN A 158 20.04 -12.82 -15.43
CA ASN A 158 19.91 -11.37 -15.37
C ASN A 158 18.54 -10.91 -14.85
N LEU A 159 17.45 -11.57 -15.28
CA LEU A 159 16.09 -11.26 -14.83
C LEU A 159 15.89 -11.63 -13.36
N THR A 160 16.48 -12.74 -12.91
CA THR A 160 16.40 -13.13 -11.50
C THR A 160 17.10 -12.14 -10.58
N LYS A 161 18.19 -11.49 -11.05
CA LYS A 161 18.87 -10.44 -10.28
C LYS A 161 18.02 -9.18 -10.16
N THR A 162 17.39 -8.72 -11.24
CA THR A 162 16.51 -7.55 -11.20
C THR A 162 15.28 -7.81 -10.32
N ILE A 163 14.66 -8.99 -10.46
CA ILE A 163 13.51 -9.38 -9.61
C ILE A 163 13.91 -9.41 -8.13
N GLN A 164 15.08 -9.96 -7.80
CA GLN A 164 15.58 -10.00 -6.44
C GLN A 164 15.82 -8.58 -5.89
N GLN A 165 16.47 -7.72 -6.66
CA GLN A 165 16.71 -6.34 -6.25
C GLN A 165 15.39 -5.59 -5.98
N ASP A 166 14.39 -5.77 -6.84
CA ASP A 166 13.08 -5.15 -6.67
C ASP A 166 12.33 -5.66 -5.42
N GLU A 167 12.43 -6.96 -5.09
CA GLU A 167 11.86 -7.49 -3.83
C GLU A 167 12.53 -6.89 -2.61
N TRP A 168 13.86 -6.73 -2.66
CA TRP A 168 14.61 -6.14 -1.57
C TRP A 168 14.20 -4.68 -1.34
N HIS A 169 14.06 -3.88 -2.40
CA HIS A 169 13.61 -2.50 -2.29
C HIS A 169 12.18 -2.40 -1.74
N LEU A 170 11.24 -3.19 -2.27
CA LEU A 170 9.84 -3.18 -1.81
C LEU A 170 9.71 -3.60 -0.35
N LEU A 171 10.46 -4.63 0.07
CA LEU A 171 10.48 -5.12 1.44
C LEU A 171 11.08 -4.08 2.40
N HIS A 172 12.09 -3.34 1.95
CA HIS A 172 12.64 -2.24 2.72
C HIS A 172 11.61 -1.12 2.92
N LEU A 173 10.91 -0.70 1.87
CA LEU A 173 9.85 0.31 1.95
C LEU A 173 8.74 -0.11 2.93
N ARG A 174 8.27 -1.36 2.87
CA ARG A 174 7.22 -1.86 3.77
C ARG A 174 7.65 -1.95 5.24
N ARG A 175 8.93 -2.25 5.50
CA ARG A 175 9.47 -2.21 6.87
C ARG A 175 9.59 -0.78 7.39
N ILE A 176 9.99 0.15 6.53
CA ILE A 176 10.09 1.56 6.85
C ILE A 176 8.71 2.15 7.18
N THR A 177 7.66 1.84 6.40
CA THR A 177 6.30 2.31 6.68
C THR A 177 5.79 1.81 8.03
N ALA A 178 5.89 0.50 8.28
CA ALA A 178 5.49 -0.08 9.57
C ALA A 178 6.29 0.50 10.74
N GLY A 179 7.59 0.71 10.56
CA GLY A 179 8.48 1.30 11.56
C GLY A 179 8.11 2.75 11.90
N PHE A 180 7.96 3.62 10.90
CA PHE A 180 7.59 5.02 11.11
C PHE A 180 6.19 5.18 11.70
N LEU A 181 5.25 4.34 11.30
CA LEU A 181 3.90 4.35 11.84
C LEU A 181 3.88 3.92 13.32
N GLY A 182 4.66 2.89 13.69
CA GLY A 182 4.85 2.48 15.07
C GLY A 182 5.54 3.56 15.93
N MET A 183 6.58 4.21 15.40
CA MET A 183 7.23 5.33 16.07
C MET A 183 6.27 6.51 16.25
N ALA A 184 5.43 6.82 15.26
CA ALA A 184 4.41 7.85 15.37
C ALA A 184 3.43 7.55 16.51
N VAL A 185 2.91 6.32 16.64
CA VAL A 185 2.04 5.94 17.77
C VAL A 185 2.75 6.14 19.12
N ALA A 186 4.00 5.70 19.23
CA ALA A 186 4.75 5.80 20.49
C ALA A 186 5.00 7.26 20.89
N VAL A 187 5.41 8.10 19.94
CA VAL A 187 5.63 9.54 20.18
C VAL A 187 4.31 10.25 20.47
N LEU A 188 3.22 9.88 19.80
CA LEU A 188 1.89 10.42 20.07
C LEU A 188 1.41 10.08 21.48
N LEU A 189 1.55 8.83 21.91
CA LEU A 189 1.25 8.38 23.27
C LEU A 189 2.05 9.17 24.30
N CYS A 190 3.36 9.33 24.08
CA CYS A 190 4.22 10.14 24.92
C CYS A 190 3.73 11.61 24.98
N GLY A 191 3.39 12.19 23.83
CA GLY A 191 2.83 13.53 23.73
C GLY A 191 1.51 13.69 24.49
N CYS A 192 0.62 12.70 24.42
CA CYS A 192 -0.62 12.68 25.20
C CYS A 192 -0.34 12.65 26.70
N ILE A 193 0.61 11.82 27.16
CA ILE A 193 1.00 11.78 28.58
C ILE A 193 1.55 13.14 29.03
N VAL A 194 2.49 13.73 28.30
CA VAL A 194 3.05 15.05 28.64
C VAL A 194 1.96 16.12 28.64
N ALA A 195 1.02 16.07 27.69
CA ALA A 195 -0.11 16.99 27.66
C ALA A 195 -1.07 16.81 28.85
N THR A 196 -1.29 15.58 29.34
CA THR A 196 -2.07 15.36 30.57
C THR A 196 -1.34 15.84 31.82
N VAL A 197 -0.02 15.62 31.91
CA VAL A 197 0.82 16.12 33.02
C VAL A 197 0.86 17.64 33.04
N SER A 198 0.79 18.28 31.86
CA SER A 198 0.69 19.74 31.72
C SER A 198 -0.57 20.34 32.35
N PHE A 199 -1.60 19.53 32.61
CA PHE A 199 -2.80 19.97 33.33
C PHE A 199 -2.57 20.04 34.85
N PHE A 200 -1.60 19.27 35.37
CA PHE A 200 -1.32 19.14 36.80
C PHE A 200 -0.05 19.89 37.25
N TRP A 201 0.89 20.16 36.34
CA TRP A 201 2.18 20.81 36.61
C TRP A 201 2.40 22.03 35.72
N GLU A 202 3.47 22.78 35.95
CA GLU A 202 3.81 24.07 35.31
C GLU A 202 3.43 24.17 33.81
N GLU A 203 2.31 24.86 33.52
CA GLU A 203 1.56 24.71 32.26
C GLU A 203 2.32 25.14 31.00
N SER A 204 3.26 26.09 31.12
CA SER A 204 3.83 26.77 29.95
C SER A 204 4.99 26.03 29.27
N LEU A 205 5.84 25.33 30.03
CA LEU A 205 7.00 24.62 29.50
C LEU A 205 6.58 23.28 28.88
N THR A 206 5.73 22.55 29.59
CA THR A 206 5.29 21.21 29.19
C THR A 206 4.36 21.24 27.98
N GLN A 207 3.57 22.32 27.80
CA GLN A 207 2.73 22.52 26.62
C GLN A 207 3.53 22.70 25.32
N HIS A 208 4.69 23.37 25.37
CA HIS A 208 5.57 23.48 24.19
C HIS A 208 6.20 22.13 23.84
N VAL A 209 6.66 21.39 24.85
CA VAL A 209 7.23 20.04 24.64
C VAL A 209 6.18 19.10 24.05
N ALA A 210 4.95 19.11 24.58
CA ALA A 210 3.84 18.33 24.03
C ALA A 210 3.53 18.72 22.57
N GLY A 211 3.49 20.03 22.27
CA GLY A 211 3.27 20.52 20.91
C GLY A 211 4.36 20.08 19.92
N LEU A 212 5.63 20.08 20.35
CA LEU A 212 6.75 19.58 19.56
C LEU A 212 6.63 18.06 19.32
N LEU A 213 6.25 17.28 20.33
CA LEU A 213 6.04 15.83 20.18
C LEU A 213 4.90 15.53 19.20
N PHE A 214 3.82 16.30 19.22
CA PHE A 214 2.73 16.18 18.24
C PHE A 214 3.20 16.55 16.82
N LEU A 215 3.97 17.62 16.63
CA LEU A 215 4.53 17.92 15.30
C LEU A 215 5.49 16.84 14.80
N MET A 216 6.36 16.31 15.67
CA MET A 216 7.25 15.19 15.34
C MET A 216 6.46 13.95 14.92
N THR A 217 5.36 13.65 15.62
CA THR A 217 4.43 12.58 15.24
C THR A 217 3.87 12.82 13.84
N GLY A 218 3.44 14.04 13.52
CA GLY A 218 2.92 14.40 12.20
C GLY A 218 3.94 14.20 11.09
N ILE A 219 5.21 14.53 11.33
CA ILE A 219 6.30 14.29 10.38
C ILE A 219 6.48 12.79 10.13
N PHE A 220 6.55 11.96 11.18
CA PHE A 220 6.69 10.51 11.01
C PHE A 220 5.50 9.87 10.29
N CYS A 221 4.28 10.31 10.61
CA CYS A 221 3.08 9.85 9.92
C CYS A 221 3.07 10.25 8.44
N THR A 222 3.51 11.47 8.11
CA THR A 222 3.65 11.96 6.73
C THR A 222 4.68 11.14 5.95
N ILE A 223 5.86 10.92 6.51
CA ILE A 223 6.90 10.07 5.91
C ILE A 223 6.36 8.67 5.65
N SER A 224 5.66 8.09 6.63
CA SER A 224 5.05 6.76 6.49
C SER A 224 4.03 6.71 5.35
N LEU A 225 3.11 7.67 5.27
CA LEU A 225 2.07 7.72 4.23
C LEU A 225 2.64 7.91 2.83
N CYS A 226 3.62 8.82 2.70
CA CYS A 226 4.32 9.02 1.43
C CYS A 226 5.12 7.78 1.01
N THR A 227 5.78 7.10 1.96
CA THR A 227 6.51 5.85 1.68
C THR A 227 5.56 4.73 1.30
N TYR A 228 4.38 4.67 1.92
CA TYR A 228 3.34 3.70 1.56
C TYR A 228 2.84 3.93 0.13
N ALA A 229 2.48 5.17 -0.22
CA ALA A 229 2.08 5.52 -1.58
C ALA A 229 3.17 5.17 -2.61
N ALA A 230 4.44 5.51 -2.31
CA ALA A 230 5.57 5.14 -3.14
C ALA A 230 5.72 3.61 -3.29
N SER A 231 5.48 2.85 -2.21
CA SER A 231 5.55 1.38 -2.25
C SER A 231 4.48 0.76 -3.16
N ILE A 232 3.27 1.33 -3.18
CA ILE A 232 2.19 0.87 -4.06
C ILE A 232 2.50 1.23 -5.51
N SER A 233 2.93 2.46 -5.79
CA SER A 233 3.35 2.85 -7.14
C SER A 233 4.50 1.96 -7.66
N TYR A 234 5.44 1.60 -6.79
CA TYR A 234 6.54 0.71 -7.15
C TYR A 234 6.07 -0.72 -7.40
N ASP A 235 5.10 -1.24 -6.62
CA ASP A 235 4.50 -2.56 -6.83
C ASP A 235 3.77 -2.62 -8.19
N LEU A 236 3.07 -1.53 -8.57
CA LEU A 236 2.36 -1.42 -9.86
C LEU A 236 3.31 -1.31 -11.06
N HIS A 237 4.46 -0.64 -10.92
CA HIS A 237 5.41 -0.42 -12.01
C HIS A 237 6.51 -1.49 -12.14
N ARG A 238 6.38 -2.61 -11.43
CA ARG A 238 7.43 -3.63 -11.31
C ARG A 238 7.77 -4.32 -12.64
N LEU A 239 9.07 -4.52 -12.89
CA LEU A 239 9.58 -5.24 -14.06
C LEU A 239 9.86 -6.72 -13.73
N PRO A 240 9.62 -7.66 -14.67
CA PRO A 240 9.05 -7.48 -16.00
C PRO A 240 7.52 -7.31 -15.95
N LYS A 241 7.01 -6.33 -16.71
CA LYS A 241 5.57 -6.02 -16.84
C LYS A 241 4.72 -7.25 -17.21
N LEU A 242 5.29 -8.17 -17.97
CA LEU A 242 4.63 -9.42 -18.37
C LEU A 242 4.17 -10.28 -17.18
N ILE A 243 4.79 -10.16 -15.99
CA ILE A 243 4.49 -10.99 -14.81
C ILE A 243 3.73 -10.23 -13.71
N TYR A 244 4.00 -8.94 -13.55
CA TYR A 244 3.50 -8.15 -12.43
C TYR A 244 2.66 -6.93 -12.84
N SER A 245 2.54 -6.61 -14.14
CA SER A 245 1.68 -5.52 -14.57
C SER A 245 0.23 -5.91 -14.33
N LEU A 246 -0.48 -5.04 -13.62
CA LEU A 246 -1.92 -5.06 -13.59
C LEU A 246 -2.42 -4.56 -14.96
N PRO A 247 -3.43 -5.22 -15.56
CA PRO A 247 -4.10 -4.68 -16.74
C PRO A 247 -4.76 -3.34 -16.39
N ASP A 248 -4.77 -2.41 -17.35
CA ASP A 248 -5.32 -1.06 -17.16
C ASP A 248 -6.83 -1.06 -16.83
N ASP A 249 -7.53 -2.17 -17.12
CA ASP A 249 -8.97 -2.37 -16.88
C ASP A 249 -9.34 -2.83 -15.45
N VAL A 250 -8.36 -2.98 -14.55
CA VAL A 250 -8.61 -3.37 -13.16
C VAL A 250 -8.77 -2.12 -12.30
N GLU A 251 -9.86 -2.05 -11.54
CA GLU A 251 -10.13 -0.92 -10.67
C GLU A 251 -9.29 -1.02 -9.40
N HIS A 252 -8.59 0.07 -9.09
CA HIS A 252 -7.68 0.15 -7.95
C HIS A 252 -7.91 1.43 -7.19
N GLY A 253 -7.96 1.32 -5.87
CA GLY A 253 -8.24 2.45 -5.02
C GLY A 253 -7.57 2.33 -3.66
N TYR A 254 -7.29 3.48 -3.08
CA TYR A 254 -7.06 3.53 -1.65
C TYR A 254 -8.38 3.33 -0.91
N SER A 255 -8.35 2.54 0.15
CA SER A 255 -9.53 2.25 0.97
C SER A 255 -9.63 3.22 2.17
N TRP A 256 -10.66 3.05 2.99
CA TRP A 256 -10.98 3.93 4.11
C TRP A 256 -9.88 4.09 5.17
N SER A 257 -9.00 3.10 5.35
CA SER A 257 -7.90 3.20 6.33
C SER A 257 -6.91 4.31 6.01
N ILE A 258 -6.59 4.49 4.71
CA ILE A 258 -5.69 5.57 4.31
C ILE A 258 -6.30 6.91 4.70
N PHE A 259 -7.61 7.05 4.52
CA PHE A 259 -8.33 8.27 4.80
C PHE A 259 -8.31 8.54 6.31
N CYS A 260 -8.56 7.52 7.13
CA CYS A 260 -8.40 7.61 8.58
C CYS A 260 -6.99 8.05 8.99
N ALA A 261 -5.95 7.51 8.34
CA ALA A 261 -4.57 7.90 8.62
C ALA A 261 -4.28 9.36 8.22
N TRP A 262 -4.74 9.82 7.05
CA TRP A 262 -4.62 11.22 6.64
C TRP A 262 -5.41 12.18 7.54
N CYS A 263 -6.62 11.80 7.97
CA CYS A 263 -7.39 12.56 8.96
C CYS A 263 -6.67 12.62 10.31
N SER A 264 -6.08 11.52 10.75
CA SER A 264 -5.30 11.45 11.99
C SER A 264 -4.11 12.43 11.95
N LEU A 265 -3.41 12.49 10.81
CA LEU A 265 -2.33 13.44 10.56
C LEU A 265 -2.82 14.88 10.69
N GLY A 266 -3.95 15.21 10.07
CA GLY A 266 -4.57 16.54 10.18
C GLY A 266 -4.87 16.94 11.62
N PHE A 267 -5.44 16.04 12.41
CA PHE A 267 -5.73 16.30 13.82
C PHE A 267 -4.47 16.45 14.69
N ILE A 268 -3.42 15.65 14.45
CA ILE A 268 -2.14 15.77 15.16
C ILE A 268 -1.47 17.11 14.87
N VAL A 269 -1.42 17.52 13.60
CA VAL A 269 -0.80 18.79 13.19
C VAL A 269 -1.61 19.96 13.73
N ALA A 270 -2.93 19.90 13.70
CA ALA A 270 -3.79 20.91 14.34
C ALA A 270 -3.56 20.99 15.86
N ALA A 271 -3.51 19.84 16.56
CA ALA A 271 -3.24 19.81 17.99
C ALA A 271 -1.85 20.37 18.34
N GLY A 272 -0.81 19.97 17.60
CA GLY A 272 0.55 20.48 17.77
C GLY A 272 0.66 21.98 17.48
N GLY A 273 0.01 22.45 16.40
CA GLY A 273 -0.06 23.85 16.04
C GLY A 273 -0.77 24.70 17.09
N LEU A 274 -1.89 24.23 17.65
CA LEU A 274 -2.60 24.90 18.74
C LEU A 274 -1.74 24.99 20.01
N CYS A 275 -1.04 23.92 20.37
CA CYS A 275 -0.15 23.89 21.54
C CYS A 275 1.02 24.87 21.41
N ILE A 276 1.59 25.01 20.21
CA ILE A 276 2.74 25.90 19.96
C ILE A 276 2.29 27.35 19.77
N ALA A 277 1.26 27.61 18.96
CA ALA A 277 0.86 28.97 18.59
C ALA A 277 0.23 29.75 19.75
N TYR A 278 -0.50 29.07 20.64
CA TYR A 278 -1.21 29.71 21.75
C TYR A 278 -0.30 30.57 22.67
N PRO A 279 0.83 30.08 23.18
CA PRO A 279 1.73 30.89 24.01
C PRO A 279 2.34 32.08 23.26
N PHE A 280 2.63 31.96 21.95
CA PHE A 280 3.10 33.08 21.14
C PHE A 280 2.03 34.16 20.99
N ILE A 281 0.78 33.78 20.68
CA ILE A 281 -0.35 34.70 20.54
C ILE A 281 -0.66 35.39 21.88
N SER A 282 -0.55 34.67 22.99
CA SER A 282 -0.72 35.27 24.32
C SER A 282 0.37 36.31 24.61
N ARG A 283 1.62 36.06 24.23
CA ARG A 283 2.72 37.02 24.43
C ARG A 283 2.59 38.25 23.52
N THR A 284 2.18 38.09 22.26
CA THR A 284 1.97 39.23 21.35
C THR A 284 0.80 40.10 21.77
N LYS A 285 -0.32 39.51 22.24
CA LYS A 285 -1.43 40.27 22.82
C LYS A 285 -1.00 41.08 24.04
N ILE A 286 -0.19 40.51 24.94
CA ILE A 286 0.33 41.23 26.11
C ILE A 286 1.28 42.35 25.70
N ALA A 287 2.16 42.13 24.72
CA ALA A 287 3.07 43.16 24.21
C ALA A 287 2.31 44.31 23.53
N HIS A 288 1.27 44.02 22.75
CA HIS A 288 0.45 45.03 22.10
C HIS A 288 -0.40 45.83 23.10
N LEU A 289 -0.96 45.17 24.13
CA LEU A 289 -1.66 45.83 25.22
C LEU A 289 -0.71 46.73 26.05
N LYS A 290 0.53 46.29 26.26
CA LYS A 290 1.55 47.10 26.95
C LYS A 290 1.95 48.32 26.11
N SER A 291 2.19 48.13 24.81
CA SER A 291 2.52 49.24 23.89
C SER A 291 1.40 50.27 23.77
N GLY A 292 0.13 49.84 23.71
CA GLY A 292 -1.02 50.77 23.67
C GLY A 292 -1.19 51.57 24.97
N ARG A 293 -0.83 50.98 26.11
CA ARG A 293 -0.91 51.65 27.41
C ARG A 293 0.22 52.67 27.63
N ASP A 294 1.42 52.40 27.11
CA ASP A 294 2.54 53.34 27.19
C ASP A 294 2.42 54.50 26.16
N SER A 295 1.48 54.42 25.22
CA SER A 295 1.19 55.47 24.22
C SER A 295 0.09 56.46 24.66
N THR A 296 -0.49 56.27 25.85
CA THR A 296 -1.62 57.07 26.38
C THR A 296 -1.26 57.86 27.64
N VAL A 297 0.04 58.02 27.92
CA VAL A 297 0.57 58.86 29.01
C VAL A 297 1.35 60.03 28.43
#